data_AF-A0A972RF35-F1
#
_entry.id   AF-A0A972RF35-F1
#
_cell.length_a   1.000
_cell.length_b   1.000
_cell.length_c   1.000
_cell.angle_alpha   90.00
_cell.angle_beta   90.00
_cell.angle_gamma   90.00
#
_symmetry.space_group_name_H-M   'P 1'
#
loop_
_entity.id
_entity.type
_entity.pdbx_description
1 polymer ?
#
loop_
_entity_poly.entity_id
_entity_poly.type
_entity_poly.pdbx_seq_one_letter_code
_entity_poly.pdbx_strand_id
1 'polypeptide(L)' 'MKGYPLNRLYEEVAFIAYHFHWSYEEIMNMEHRERQRWVEEISKINRQLSGNREKSILEAG' A
#
# COMPACT_ATOMS: atom_id res chain seq x y z
N MET A 1 -21.09 12.06 12.51
CA MET A 1 -19.70 11.67 12.20
C MET A 1 -19.63 10.14 12.18
N LYS A 2 -19.51 9.50 11.01
CA LYS A 2 -19.13 8.09 10.95
C LYS A 2 -17.63 8.05 11.22
N GLY A 3 -17.24 7.61 12.42
CA GLY A 3 -15.85 7.41 12.78
C GLY A 3 -15.17 6.52 11.74
N TYR A 4 -13.93 6.85 11.41
CA TYR A 4 -13.14 6.02 10.52
C TYR A 4 -12.98 4.62 11.15
N PRO A 5 -13.33 3.53 10.43
CA PRO A 5 -13.36 2.20 11.03
C PRO A 5 -11.95 1.81 11.44
N LEU A 6 -11.76 1.57 12.74
CA LEU A 6 -10.46 1.29 13.36
C LEU A 6 -9.73 0.12 12.68
N ASN A 7 -10.48 -0.88 12.21
CA ASN A 7 -9.93 -2.01 11.46
C ASN A 7 -9.22 -1.58 10.17
N ARG A 8 -9.81 -0.65 9.42
CA ARG A 8 -9.23 -0.13 8.17
C ARG A 8 -7.94 0.65 8.44
N LEU A 9 -7.85 1.33 9.60
CA LEU A 9 -6.62 2.02 10.00
C LEU A 9 -5.47 1.03 10.15
N TYR A 10 -5.70 -0.06 10.89
CA TYR A 10 -4.68 -1.07 11.11
C TYR A 10 -4.26 -1.76 9.81
N GLU A 11 -5.21 -2.01 8.91
CA GLU A 11 -4.92 -2.55 7.57
C GLU A 11 -4.00 -1.62 6.77
N GLU A 12 -4.30 -0.32 6.73
CA GLU A 12 -3.50 0.65 5.99
C GLU A 12 -2.10 0.82 6.58
N VAL A 13 -2.00 0.88 7.92
CA VAL A 13 -0.72 1.00 8.60
C VAL A 13 0.14 -0.23 8.38
N ALA A 14 -0.43 -1.44 8.52
CA ALA A 14 0.28 -2.68 8.26
C ALA A 14 0.74 -2.79 6.80
N PHE A 15 -0.10 -2.38 5.86
CA PHE A 15 0.21 -2.42 4.43
C PHE A 15 1.37 -1.47 4.08
N ILE A 16 1.33 -0.23 4.58
CA ILE A 16 2.42 0.74 4.35
C ILE A 16 3.71 0.26 5.02
N ALA A 17 3.64 -0.17 6.29
CA ALA A 17 4.80 -0.65 7.03
C ALA A 17 5.45 -1.86 6.35
N TYR A 18 4.66 -2.80 5.84
CA TYR A 18 5.18 -3.97 5.13
C TYR A 18 5.96 -3.62 3.86
N HIS A 19 5.54 -2.58 3.12
CA HIS A 19 6.15 -2.22 1.84
C HIS A 19 7.30 -1.22 1.99
N PHE A 20 7.13 -0.16 2.78
CA PHE A 20 8.15 0.90 2.92
C PHE A 20 8.99 0.77 4.18
N HIS A 21 8.66 -0.14 5.09
CA HIS A 21 9.39 -0.36 6.35
C HIS A 21 9.46 0.88 7.24
N TRP A 22 8.52 1.82 7.05
CA TRP A 22 8.34 2.96 7.95
C TRP A 22 7.81 2.48 9.29
N SER A 23 8.19 3.20 10.35
CA SER A 23 7.74 2.88 11.70
C SER A 23 6.24 3.15 11.84
N TYR A 24 5.62 2.44 12.80
CA TYR A 24 4.22 2.68 13.17
C TYR A 24 3.96 4.15 13.50
N GLU A 25 4.87 4.78 14.23
CA GLU A 25 4.75 6.19 14.65
C GLU A 25 4.77 7.14 13.46
N GLU A 26 5.68 6.97 12.50
CA GLU A 26 5.73 7.79 11.28
C GLU A 26 4.42 7.71 10.49
N ILE A 27 3.85 6.50 10.34
CA ILE A 27 2.62 6.30 9.58
C ILE A 27 1.40 6.85 10.33
N MET A 28 1.38 6.74 11.66
CA MET A 28 0.30 7.27 12.49
C MET A 28 0.30 8.80 12.54
N ASN A 29 1.46 9.44 12.41
CA ASN A 29 1.59 10.89 12.33
C ASN A 29 1.13 11.47 10.98
N MET A 30 0.89 10.63 9.95
CA MET A 30 0.36 11.08 8.67
C MET A 30 -1.12 11.44 8.74
N GLU A 31 -1.51 12.41 7.92
CA GLU A 31 -2.92 12.68 7.67
C GLU A 31 -3.60 11.46 7.02
N HIS A 32 -4.88 11.25 7.32
CA HIS A 32 -5.61 10.10 6.76
C HIS A 32 -5.54 10.04 5.22
N ARG A 33 -5.63 11.20 4.55
CA ARG A 33 -5.53 11.29 3.08
C ARG A 33 -4.14 10.94 2.55
N GLU A 34 -3.11 11.23 3.32
CA GLU A 34 -1.74 10.89 2.96
C GLU A 34 -1.53 9.38 3.03
N ARG A 35 -2.01 8.70 4.09
CA ARG A 35 -2.00 7.23 4.14
C ARG A 35 -2.74 6.60 2.98
N GLN A 36 -3.94 7.10 2.63
CA GLN A 36 -4.68 6.61 1.45
C GLN A 36 -3.83 6.69 0.19
N ARG A 37 -3.16 7.82 -0.03
CA ARG A 37 -2.32 8.03 -1.21
C ARG A 37 -1.18 7.01 -1.27
N TRP A 38 -0.51 6.74 -0.16
CA TRP A 38 0.55 5.74 -0.13
C TRP A 38 0.05 4.33 -0.43
N VAL A 39 -1.11 3.94 0.11
CA VAL A 39 -1.77 2.66 -0.22
C VAL A 39 -2.06 2.56 -1.72
N GLU A 40 -2.54 3.63 -2.35
CA GLU A 40 -2.79 3.67 -3.79
C GLU A 40 -1.51 3.54 -4.62
N GLU A 41 -0.43 4.24 -4.26
CA GLU A 41 0.85 4.19 -4.96
C GLU A 41 1.51 2.80 -4.85
N ILE A 42 1.53 2.21 -3.65
CA ILE A 42 2.01 0.84 -3.45
C ILE A 42 1.22 -0.13 -4.34
N SER A 43 -0.11 0.02 -4.38
CA SER A 43 -0.97 -0.83 -5.21
C SER A 43 -0.70 -0.65 -6.71
N LYS A 44 -0.38 0.56 -7.18
CA LYS A 44 0.01 0.81 -8.57
C LYS A 44 1.33 0.12 -8.91
N ILE A 45 2.34 0.25 -8.05
CA ILE A 45 3.65 -0.40 -8.23
C ILE A 45 3.49 -1.92 -8.28
N ASN A 46 2.75 -2.51 -7.33
CA ASN A 46 2.51 -3.95 -7.28
C ASN A 46 1.81 -4.45 -8.56
N ARG A 47 0.79 -3.72 -9.05
CA ARG A 47 0.12 -4.06 -10.33
C ARG A 47 1.08 -4.01 -11.52
N GLN A 48 1.93 -2.99 -11.59
CA GLN A 48 2.92 -2.86 -12.67
C GLN A 48 3.94 -4.00 -12.63
N LEU A 49 4.45 -4.35 -11.45
CA LEU A 49 5.41 -5.43 -11.27
C LEU A 49 4.80 -6.80 -11.62
N SER A 50 3.58 -7.09 -11.17
CA SER A 50 2.89 -8.34 -11.49
C SER A 50 2.59 -8.45 -12.99
N GLY A 51 2.09 -7.39 -13.62
CA GLY A 51 1.85 -7.37 -15.06
C GLY A 51 3.13 -7.49 -15.90
N ASN A 52 4.26 -6.99 -15.40
CA ASN A 52 5.56 -7.17 -16.06
C ASN A 52 6.08 -8.60 -15.90
N ARG A 53 5.90 -9.20 -14.71
CA ARG A 53 6.25 -10.61 -14.46
C ARG A 53 5.49 -11.56 -15.39
N GLU A 54 4.19 -11.35 -15.57
CA GLU A 54 3.38 -12.17 -16.50
C GLU A 54 3.86 -12.04 -17.96
N LYS A 55 4.19 -10.83 -18.43
CA LYS A 55 4.74 -10.64 -19.78
C LYS A 55 6.08 -11.34 -19.98
N SER A 56 6.97 -11.28 -19.01
CA SER A 56 8.28 -11.96 -19.10
C SER A 56 8.17 -13.49 -19.21
N ILE A 57 7.11 -14.11 -18.66
CA ILE A 57 6.87 -15.55 -18.78
C ILE A 57 6.32 -15.90 -20.17
N LEU A 58 5.48 -15.04 -20.76
CA LEU A 58 4.89 -15.25 -22.08
C LEU A 58 5.90 -15.02 -23.23
N GLU A 59 6.89 -14.14 -23.04
CA GLU A 59 7.94 -13.87 -24.04
C GLU A 59 9.11 -14.88 -24.01
N ALA A 60 9.20 -15.69 -22.95
CA ALA A 60 10.28 -16.67 -22.75
C ALA A 60 9.94 -18.10 -23.24
N GLY A 61 8.80 -18.29 -23.92
CA GLY A 61 8.35 -19.57 -24.50
C GLY A 61 8.22 -19.50 -26.01
#